data_AF-A0A813CHZ0-F1
#
_entry.id   AF-A0A813CHZ0-F1
#
_cell.length_a   1.000
_cell.length_b   1.000
_cell.length_c   1.000
_cell.angle_alpha   90.00
_cell.angle_beta   90.00
_cell.angle_gamma   90.00
#
_symmetry.space_group_name_H-M   'P 1'
#
loop_
_entity.id
_entity.type
_entity.pdbx_description
1 polymer ?
#
loop_
_entity_poly.entity_id
_entity_poly.type
_entity_poly.pdbx_seq_one_letter_code
_entity_poly.pdbx_strand_id
1 'polypeptide(L)'
;MVRSFRFFRGLRMLVKACQCCLPSLCWSMVLLAVFMCMGALILGNLLQDFIKDETQSLEDRIWVWTHYGTAYRATYTLYEVTFAGNWPTNARPVLERVSHAFVIFYLLYITIIVFAVIRVISAIFLKDTLDEAHNDAQHLVLDRIRKKAEYVERLEGVFKTLDVTGRGTLSEQVLNHMLANPKVKAYFQTLEVDVQEGTALFHLLDNGDGEVTLDEFIDGIMRCKGPARAIDTVALQSDVKQLDNKVTKLIRQMKDSKLIRSKSQAEGSKNRANLKVFRIDPQSEVKFAPAANNS
;
A
#
# COMPACT_ATOMS: atom_id res chain seq x y z
N MET A 1 11.79 15.21 -20.69
CA MET A 1 10.72 14.27 -21.14
C MET A 1 9.95 13.59 -19.99
N VAL A 2 10.50 13.42 -18.78
CA VAL A 2 9.81 12.73 -17.65
C VAL A 2 8.58 13.49 -17.08
N ARG A 3 8.51 14.82 -17.26
CA ARG A 3 7.35 15.64 -16.82
C ARG A 3 6.07 15.41 -17.64
N SER A 4 6.18 15.13 -18.96
CA SER A 4 4.99 14.88 -19.80
C SER A 4 4.26 13.59 -19.41
N PHE A 5 4.96 12.55 -18.97
CA PHE A 5 4.36 11.29 -18.55
C PHE A 5 3.48 11.40 -17.29
N ARG A 6 3.74 12.37 -16.39
CA ARG A 6 2.86 12.61 -15.21
C ARG A 6 1.54 13.26 -15.61
N PHE A 7 1.53 14.12 -16.62
CA PHE A 7 0.32 14.79 -17.11
C PHE A 7 -0.66 13.79 -17.75
N PHE A 8 -0.14 12.86 -18.56
CA PHE A 8 -0.93 11.79 -19.15
C PHE A 8 -1.50 10.81 -18.13
N ARG A 9 -0.84 10.63 -16.97
CA ARG A 9 -1.36 9.78 -15.89
C ARG A 9 -2.58 10.41 -15.22
N GLY A 10 -2.54 11.70 -14.90
CA GLY A 10 -3.69 12.40 -14.30
C GLY A 10 -4.91 12.43 -15.23
N LEU A 11 -4.69 12.75 -16.51
CA LEU A 11 -5.75 12.74 -17.51
C LEU A 11 -6.36 11.34 -17.71
N ARG A 12 -5.53 10.29 -17.77
CA ARG A 12 -6.00 8.91 -17.92
C ARG A 12 -6.85 8.45 -16.72
N MET A 13 -6.48 8.85 -15.51
CA MET A 13 -7.27 8.58 -14.31
C MET A 13 -8.63 9.27 -14.36
N LEU A 14 -8.68 10.54 -14.77
CA LEU A 14 -9.94 11.26 -14.95
C LEU A 14 -10.81 10.63 -16.05
N VAL A 15 -10.23 10.24 -17.19
CA VAL A 15 -10.96 9.57 -18.26
C VAL A 15 -11.52 8.23 -17.79
N LYS A 16 -10.74 7.44 -17.05
CA LYS A 16 -11.20 6.16 -16.49
C LYS A 16 -12.34 6.36 -15.49
N ALA A 17 -12.22 7.35 -14.59
CA ALA A 17 -13.30 7.71 -13.67
C ALA A 17 -14.58 8.13 -14.41
N CYS A 18 -14.46 8.98 -15.44
CA CYS A 18 -15.57 9.34 -16.31
C CYS A 18 -16.20 8.11 -16.99
N GLN A 19 -15.39 7.20 -17.53
CA GLN A 19 -15.89 5.99 -18.18
C GLN A 19 -16.62 5.06 -17.22
N CYS A 20 -16.15 4.95 -15.97
CA CYS A 20 -16.79 4.10 -14.96
C CYS A 20 -18.15 4.66 -14.51
N CYS A 21 -18.32 5.98 -14.42
CA CYS A 21 -19.59 6.59 -13.97
C CYS A 21 -20.64 6.77 -15.09
N LEU A 22 -20.24 6.69 -16.37
CA LEU A 22 -21.15 6.84 -17.52
C LEU A 22 -22.33 5.85 -17.53
N PRO A 23 -22.16 4.54 -17.23
CA PRO A 23 -23.27 3.60 -17.19
C PRO A 23 -24.33 3.97 -16.15
N SER A 24 -23.90 4.32 -14.93
CA SER A 24 -24.79 4.72 -13.83
C SER A 24 -25.54 6.02 -14.15
N LEU A 25 -24.84 6.99 -14.74
CA LEU A 25 -25.44 8.22 -15.23
C LEU A 25 -26.43 7.96 -16.37
N CYS A 26 -26.10 7.07 -17.30
CA CYS A 26 -26.97 6.73 -18.43
C CYS A 26 -28.31 6.16 -17.94
N TRP A 27 -28.30 5.19 -17.04
CA TRP A 27 -29.53 4.62 -16.47
C TRP A 27 -30.33 5.64 -15.65
N SER A 28 -29.64 6.52 -14.92
CA SER A 28 -30.27 7.63 -14.21
C SER A 28 -30.97 8.61 -15.15
N MET A 29 -30.34 8.93 -16.29
CA MET A 29 -30.91 9.79 -17.32
C MET A 29 -32.10 9.13 -18.04
N VAL A 30 -32.05 7.82 -18.27
CA VAL A 30 -33.18 7.05 -18.81
C VAL A 30 -34.37 7.10 -17.84
N LEU A 31 -34.14 6.88 -16.54
CA LEU A 31 -35.19 6.96 -15.53
C LEU A 31 -35.79 8.37 -15.45
N LEU A 32 -34.95 9.40 -15.47
CA LEU A 32 -35.41 10.80 -15.52
C LEU A 32 -36.24 11.08 -16.78
N ALA A 33 -35.83 10.55 -17.94
CA ALA A 33 -36.58 10.68 -19.19
C ALA A 33 -37.97 10.05 -19.09
N VAL A 34 -38.12 8.90 -18.43
CA VAL A 34 -39.43 8.28 -18.18
C VAL A 34 -40.32 9.22 -17.36
N PHE A 35 -39.82 9.78 -16.25
CA PHE A 35 -40.59 10.73 -15.44
C PHE A 35 -40.96 12.01 -16.19
N MET A 36 -40.05 12.54 -17.01
CA MET A 36 -40.33 13.70 -17.87
C MET A 36 -41.43 13.39 -18.87
N CYS A 37 -41.36 12.25 -19.57
CA CYS A 37 -42.40 11.82 -20.51
C CYS A 37 -43.76 11.63 -19.81
N MET A 38 -43.79 11.02 -18.62
CA MET A 38 -45.02 10.85 -17.85
C MET A 38 -45.62 12.21 -17.48
N GLY A 39 -44.82 13.13 -16.94
CA GLY A 39 -45.28 14.49 -16.63
C GLY A 39 -45.78 15.23 -17.86
N ALA A 40 -45.10 15.07 -18.99
CA ALA A 40 -45.44 15.72 -20.26
C ALA A 40 -46.76 15.23 -20.82
N LEU A 41 -47.01 13.92 -20.74
CA LEU A 41 -48.29 13.33 -21.14
C LEU A 41 -49.43 13.77 -20.23
N ILE A 42 -49.21 13.83 -18.91
CA ILE A 42 -50.23 14.31 -17.96
C ILE A 42 -50.60 15.77 -18.28
N LEU A 43 -49.61 16.66 -18.32
CA LEU A 43 -49.83 18.08 -18.59
C LEU A 43 -50.41 18.31 -19.99
N GLY A 44 -49.86 17.65 -21.01
CA GLY A 44 -50.31 17.75 -22.38
C GLY A 44 -51.75 17.28 -22.58
N ASN A 45 -52.19 16.22 -21.86
CA ASN A 45 -53.58 15.77 -21.86
C ASN A 45 -54.51 16.76 -21.16
N LEU A 46 -54.12 17.29 -20.00
CA LEU A 46 -54.92 18.26 -19.25
C LEU A 46 -55.13 19.58 -20.00
N LEU A 47 -54.18 19.96 -20.88
CA LEU A 47 -54.27 21.18 -21.68
C LEU A 47 -55.06 20.99 -22.98
N GLN A 48 -55.45 19.77 -23.35
CA GLN A 48 -56.18 19.52 -24.61
C GLN A 48 -57.54 20.24 -24.66
N ASP A 49 -58.25 20.29 -23.53
CA ASP A 49 -59.57 20.92 -23.48
C ASP A 49 -59.47 22.41 -23.79
N PHE A 50 -58.48 23.10 -23.21
CA PHE A 50 -58.21 24.51 -23.51
C PHE A 50 -57.77 24.74 -24.97
N ILE A 51 -56.95 23.84 -25.52
CA ILE A 51 -56.50 23.95 -26.92
C ILE A 51 -57.68 23.84 -27.90
N LYS A 52 -58.66 22.98 -27.62
CA LYS A 52 -59.81 22.72 -28.50
C LYS A 52 -60.95 23.71 -28.32
N ASP A 53 -61.00 24.43 -27.20
CA ASP A 53 -62.03 25.42 -26.91
C ASP A 53 -61.93 26.63 -27.86
N GLU A 54 -62.90 26.77 -28.76
CA GLU A 54 -62.97 27.88 -29.73
C GLU A 54 -63.34 29.23 -29.10
N THR A 55 -63.80 29.24 -27.85
CA THR A 55 -64.14 30.48 -27.14
C THR A 55 -62.92 31.21 -26.59
N GLN A 56 -61.78 30.52 -26.47
CA GLN A 56 -60.52 31.08 -25.98
C GLN A 56 -59.75 31.83 -27.07
N SER A 57 -58.87 32.74 -26.63
CA SER A 57 -57.98 33.49 -27.53
C SER A 57 -57.17 32.56 -28.43
N LEU A 58 -57.21 32.83 -29.74
CA LEU A 58 -56.45 32.07 -30.74
C LEU A 58 -54.94 32.13 -30.47
N GLU A 59 -54.43 33.27 -30.00
CA GLU A 59 -53.01 33.46 -29.67
C GLU A 59 -52.57 32.51 -28.54
N ASP A 60 -53.37 32.43 -27.49
CA ASP A 60 -53.07 31.58 -26.31
C ASP A 60 -53.16 30.10 -26.66
N ARG A 61 -54.15 29.72 -27.47
CA ARG A 61 -54.28 28.33 -27.96
C ARG A 61 -53.08 27.92 -28.81
N ILE A 62 -52.60 28.80 -29.69
CA ILE A 62 -51.40 28.54 -30.52
C ILE A 62 -50.15 28.42 -29.62
N TRP A 63 -50.01 29.30 -28.63
CA TRP A 63 -48.89 29.22 -27.69
C TRP A 63 -48.90 27.91 -26.90
N VAL A 64 -50.05 27.53 -26.32
CA VAL A 64 -50.18 26.27 -25.56
C VAL A 64 -49.97 25.06 -26.48
N TRP A 65 -50.47 25.08 -27.71
CA TRP A 65 -50.25 24.02 -28.70
C TRP A 65 -48.78 23.87 -29.12
N THR A 66 -48.06 24.98 -29.27
CA THR A 66 -46.64 24.96 -29.67
C THR A 66 -45.73 24.38 -28.58
N HIS A 67 -46.09 24.55 -27.31
CA HIS A 67 -45.29 24.06 -26.17
C HIS A 67 -45.79 22.71 -25.64
N TYR A 68 -47.11 22.49 -25.56
CA TYR A 68 -47.69 21.32 -24.87
C TYR A 68 -48.63 20.49 -25.75
N GLY A 69 -48.86 20.87 -27.01
CA GLY A 69 -49.91 20.29 -27.84
C GLY A 69 -49.70 18.83 -28.24
N THR A 70 -48.47 18.37 -28.32
CA THR A 70 -48.12 16.99 -28.65
C THR A 70 -47.20 16.40 -27.58
N ALA A 71 -47.14 15.07 -27.49
CA ALA A 71 -46.25 14.38 -26.55
C ALA A 71 -44.79 14.82 -26.69
N TYR A 72 -44.29 14.99 -27.92
CA TYR A 72 -42.90 15.42 -28.16
C TYR A 72 -42.66 16.87 -27.72
N ARG A 73 -43.61 17.78 -27.98
CA ARG A 73 -43.50 19.20 -27.60
C ARG A 73 -43.51 19.34 -26.08
N ALA A 74 -44.50 18.73 -25.43
CA ALA A 74 -44.62 18.74 -23.98
C ALA A 74 -43.39 18.14 -23.29
N THR A 75 -42.84 17.05 -23.86
CA THR A 75 -41.61 16.44 -23.33
C THR A 75 -40.41 17.36 -23.50
N TYR A 76 -40.27 18.04 -24.64
CA TYR A 76 -39.20 19.01 -24.85
C TYR A 76 -39.32 20.23 -23.94
N THR A 77 -40.53 20.77 -23.76
CA THR A 77 -40.76 21.89 -22.83
C THR A 77 -40.45 21.48 -21.38
N LEU A 78 -40.84 20.27 -20.95
CA LEU A 78 -40.46 19.77 -19.63
C LEU A 78 -38.96 19.48 -19.50
N TYR A 79 -38.28 19.12 -20.58
CA TYR A 79 -36.81 19.04 -20.61
C TYR A 79 -36.18 20.43 -20.37
N GLU A 80 -36.66 21.48 -21.03
CA GLU A 80 -36.20 22.86 -20.78
C GLU A 80 -36.48 23.32 -19.35
N VAL A 81 -37.66 23.02 -18.83
CA VAL A 81 -38.05 23.27 -17.42
C VAL A 81 -37.06 22.59 -16.47
N THR A 82 -36.66 21.36 -16.78
CA THR A 82 -35.80 20.52 -15.92
C THR A 82 -34.34 20.95 -15.93
N PHE A 83 -33.76 21.19 -17.11
CA PHE A 83 -32.32 21.42 -17.26
C PHE A 83 -31.95 22.90 -17.41
N ALA A 84 -32.76 23.70 -18.11
CA ALA A 84 -32.46 25.11 -18.31
C ALA A 84 -32.97 26.00 -17.17
N GLY A 85 -33.79 25.45 -16.25
CA GLY A 85 -34.38 26.20 -15.15
C GLY A 85 -35.38 27.28 -15.62
N ASN A 86 -35.77 27.25 -16.90
CA ASN A 86 -36.69 28.23 -17.50
C ASN A 86 -38.17 27.89 -17.20
N TRP A 87 -38.42 27.37 -16.00
CA TRP A 87 -39.75 26.96 -15.58
C TRP A 87 -40.75 28.12 -15.43
N PRO A 88 -40.38 29.35 -15.00
CA PRO A 88 -41.36 30.42 -14.87
C PRO A 88 -41.92 30.86 -16.23
N THR A 89 -41.08 30.89 -17.26
CA THR A 89 -41.49 31.27 -18.63
C THR A 89 -42.45 30.27 -19.25
N ASN A 90 -42.26 28.98 -18.93
CA ASN A 90 -43.10 27.90 -19.43
C ASN A 90 -44.37 27.68 -18.58
N ALA A 91 -44.34 28.00 -17.29
CA ALA A 91 -45.45 27.82 -16.36
C ALA A 91 -46.40 29.02 -16.28
N ARG A 92 -45.87 30.26 -16.23
CA ARG A 92 -46.70 31.47 -16.02
C ARG A 92 -47.82 31.64 -17.06
N PRO A 93 -47.58 31.48 -18.38
CA PRO A 93 -48.66 31.60 -19.35
C PRO A 93 -49.76 30.55 -19.16
N VAL A 94 -49.41 29.34 -18.71
CA VAL A 94 -50.40 28.30 -18.38
C VAL A 94 -51.20 28.68 -17.13
N LEU A 95 -50.54 29.17 -16.09
CA LEU A 95 -51.19 29.56 -14.83
C LEU A 95 -52.09 30.79 -14.99
N GLU A 96 -51.66 31.78 -15.76
CA GLU A 96 -52.34 33.08 -15.89
C GLU A 96 -53.42 33.05 -16.98
N ARG A 97 -53.22 32.29 -18.07
CA ARG A 97 -54.10 32.31 -19.25
C ARG A 97 -55.01 31.08 -19.36
N VAL A 98 -54.67 29.95 -18.73
CA VAL A 98 -55.48 28.71 -18.78
C VAL A 98 -56.22 28.50 -17.46
N SER A 99 -55.49 28.24 -16.38
CA SER A 99 -56.07 28.04 -15.05
C SER A 99 -55.01 28.05 -13.96
N HIS A 100 -55.31 28.70 -12.82
CA HIS A 100 -54.45 28.67 -11.64
C HIS A 100 -54.30 27.27 -11.02
N ALA A 101 -55.18 26.32 -11.32
CA ALA A 101 -55.10 24.95 -10.79
C ALA A 101 -53.80 24.23 -11.20
N PHE A 102 -53.22 24.60 -12.35
CA PHE A 102 -51.95 24.03 -12.83
C PHE A 102 -50.74 24.38 -11.94
N VAL A 103 -50.88 25.33 -11.00
CA VAL A 103 -49.83 25.63 -10.01
C VAL A 103 -49.42 24.38 -9.23
N ILE A 104 -50.38 23.50 -8.91
CA ILE A 104 -50.11 22.27 -8.15
C ILE A 104 -49.20 21.34 -8.95
N PHE A 105 -49.46 21.19 -10.26
CA PHE A 105 -48.64 20.36 -11.14
C PHE A 105 -47.20 20.87 -11.19
N TYR A 106 -46.99 22.17 -11.48
CA TYR A 106 -45.64 22.72 -11.61
C TYR A 106 -44.88 22.71 -10.27
N LEU A 107 -45.53 23.02 -9.14
CA LEU A 107 -44.89 22.95 -7.83
C LEU A 107 -44.43 21.53 -7.47
N LEU A 108 -45.29 20.53 -7.69
CA LEU A 108 -44.93 19.13 -7.46
C LEU A 108 -43.82 18.68 -8.41
N TYR A 109 -43.93 19.01 -9.70
CA TYR A 109 -42.93 18.66 -10.70
C TYR A 109 -41.55 19.26 -10.38
N ILE A 110 -41.48 20.55 -10.06
CA ILE A 110 -40.22 21.23 -9.73
C ILE A 110 -39.62 20.65 -8.44
N THR A 111 -40.43 20.43 -7.41
CA THR A 111 -39.92 19.93 -6.13
C THR A 111 -39.43 18.48 -6.25
N ILE A 112 -40.17 17.62 -6.94
CA ILE A 112 -39.83 16.20 -7.05
C ILE A 112 -38.75 16.00 -8.11
N ILE A 113 -38.95 16.48 -9.33
CA ILE A 113 -38.04 16.19 -10.45
C ILE A 113 -36.81 17.09 -10.37
N VAL A 114 -37.00 18.40 -10.36
CA VAL A 114 -35.89 19.36 -10.47
C VAL A 114 -35.06 19.43 -9.18
N PHE A 115 -35.72 19.44 -8.02
CA PHE A 115 -35.00 19.50 -6.75
C PHE A 115 -34.57 18.10 -6.25
N ALA A 116 -35.49 17.14 -6.08
CA ALA A 116 -35.12 15.87 -5.48
C ALA A 116 -34.39 14.92 -6.45
N VAL A 117 -34.97 14.59 -7.61
CA VAL A 117 -34.41 13.58 -8.52
C VAL A 117 -33.06 14.01 -9.10
N ILE A 118 -32.92 15.24 -9.60
CA ILE A 118 -31.61 15.73 -10.11
C ILE A 118 -30.52 15.66 -9.02
N ARG A 119 -30.86 15.99 -7.76
CA ARG A 119 -29.90 15.92 -6.64
C ARG A 119 -29.51 14.49 -6.30
N VAL A 120 -30.45 13.56 -6.33
CA VAL A 120 -30.17 12.13 -6.14
C VAL A 120 -29.26 11.61 -7.25
N ILE A 121 -29.55 11.93 -8.52
CA ILE A 121 -28.70 11.52 -9.65
C ILE A 121 -27.27 12.08 -9.50
N SER A 122 -27.15 13.36 -9.13
CA SER A 122 -25.85 14.00 -8.88
C SER A 122 -25.09 13.34 -7.73
N ALA A 123 -25.79 12.93 -6.67
CA ALA A 123 -25.20 12.27 -5.51
C ALA A 123 -24.70 10.86 -5.85
N ILE A 124 -25.47 10.08 -6.61
CA ILE A 124 -25.08 8.74 -7.07
C ILE A 124 -23.83 8.85 -7.96
N PHE A 125 -23.83 9.79 -8.92
CA PHE A 125 -22.68 10.04 -9.78
C PHE A 125 -21.41 10.37 -8.98
N LEU A 126 -21.54 11.25 -7.97
CA LEU A 126 -20.42 11.62 -7.10
C LEU A 126 -19.93 10.42 -6.29
N LYS A 127 -20.86 9.62 -5.74
CA LYS A 127 -20.54 8.42 -4.96
C LYS A 127 -19.73 7.42 -5.79
N ASP A 128 -20.21 7.06 -6.99
CA ASP A 128 -19.54 6.11 -7.87
C ASP A 128 -18.13 6.60 -8.26
N THR A 129 -17.96 7.91 -8.47
CA THR A 129 -16.67 8.53 -8.77
C THR A 129 -15.69 8.44 -7.59
N LEU A 130 -16.18 8.67 -6.37
CA LEU A 130 -15.37 8.59 -5.15
C LEU A 130 -14.99 7.15 -4.82
N ASP A 131 -15.90 6.19 -5.03
CA ASP A 131 -15.66 4.77 -4.80
C ASP A 131 -14.56 4.23 -5.74
N GLU A 132 -14.55 4.61 -7.03
CA GLU A 132 -13.47 4.23 -7.96
C GLU A 132 -12.13 4.88 -7.57
N ALA A 133 -12.15 6.14 -7.11
CA ALA A 133 -10.93 6.81 -6.64
C ALA A 133 -10.35 6.13 -5.38
N HIS A 134 -11.20 5.55 -4.53
CA HIS A 134 -10.77 4.83 -3.32
C HIS A 134 -10.27 3.42 -3.64
N ASN A 135 -10.91 2.72 -4.57
CA ASN A 135 -10.54 1.35 -4.96
C ASN A 135 -9.15 1.24 -5.58
N ASP A 136 -8.59 2.31 -6.16
CA ASP A 136 -7.22 2.30 -6.69
C ASP A 136 -6.18 1.96 -5.60
N ALA A 137 -6.37 2.46 -4.37
CA ALA A 137 -5.45 2.16 -3.27
C ALA A 137 -5.51 0.68 -2.82
N GLN A 138 -6.72 0.11 -2.73
CA GLN A 138 -6.90 -1.29 -2.36
C GLN A 138 -6.44 -2.24 -3.47
N HIS A 139 -6.73 -1.91 -4.73
CA HIS A 139 -6.23 -2.65 -5.89
C HIS A 139 -4.70 -2.70 -5.92
N LEU A 140 -4.02 -1.59 -5.61
CA LEU A 140 -2.56 -1.57 -5.54
C LEU A 140 -2.00 -2.50 -4.44
N VAL A 141 -2.68 -2.65 -3.31
CA VAL A 141 -2.29 -3.59 -2.25
C VAL A 141 -2.50 -5.03 -2.69
N LEU A 142 -3.68 -5.34 -3.25
CA LEU A 142 -3.99 -6.68 -3.77
C LEU A 142 -3.05 -7.09 -4.90
N ASP A 143 -2.72 -6.18 -5.81
CA ASP A 143 -1.76 -6.41 -6.89
C ASP A 143 -0.36 -6.72 -6.35
N ARG A 144 0.07 -6.08 -5.25
CA ARG A 144 1.34 -6.41 -4.59
C ARG A 144 1.32 -7.80 -3.98
N ILE A 145 0.23 -8.17 -3.30
CA ILE A 145 0.08 -9.51 -2.71
C ILE A 145 0.10 -10.57 -3.81
N ARG A 146 -0.66 -10.36 -4.89
CA ARG A 146 -0.73 -11.26 -6.04
C ARG A 146 0.63 -11.46 -6.71
N LYS A 147 1.35 -10.37 -6.99
CA LYS A 147 2.70 -10.45 -7.57
C LYS A 147 3.68 -11.17 -6.67
N LYS A 148 3.55 -11.02 -5.35
CA LYS A 148 4.35 -11.79 -4.38
C LYS A 148 4.03 -13.28 -4.48
N ALA A 149 2.75 -13.66 -4.52
CA ALA A 149 2.33 -15.05 -4.65
C ALA A 149 2.80 -15.69 -5.96
N GLU A 150 2.61 -15.01 -7.10
CA GLU A 150 3.09 -15.47 -8.41
C GLU A 150 4.63 -15.65 -8.44
N TYR A 151 5.36 -14.81 -7.69
CA TYR A 151 6.81 -14.96 -7.57
C TYR A 151 7.21 -16.15 -6.70
N VAL A 152 6.52 -16.39 -5.58
CA VAL A 152 6.74 -17.57 -4.73
C VAL A 152 6.47 -18.86 -5.51
N GLU A 153 5.38 -18.92 -6.28
CA GLU A 153 5.07 -20.08 -7.12
C GLU A 153 6.18 -20.39 -8.14
N ARG A 154 6.79 -19.35 -8.73
CA ARG A 154 7.95 -19.52 -9.62
C ARG A 154 9.18 -20.05 -8.88
N LEU A 155 9.42 -19.59 -7.64
CA LEU A 155 10.52 -20.10 -6.81
C LEU A 155 10.31 -21.56 -6.43
N GLU A 156 9.08 -21.95 -6.08
CA GLU A 156 8.74 -23.36 -5.85
C GLU A 156 8.99 -24.22 -7.09
N GLY A 157 8.62 -23.71 -8.27
CA GLY A 157 8.92 -24.35 -9.54
C GLY A 157 10.43 -24.58 -9.74
N VAL A 158 11.25 -23.56 -9.46
CA VAL A 158 12.71 -23.69 -9.54
C VAL A 158 13.24 -24.69 -8.52
N PHE A 159 12.80 -24.62 -7.26
CA PHE A 159 13.25 -25.55 -6.23
C PHE A 159 12.95 -27.00 -6.60
N LYS A 160 11.76 -27.29 -7.16
CA LYS A 160 11.40 -28.62 -7.67
C LYS A 160 12.32 -29.10 -8.80
N THR A 161 12.82 -28.19 -9.64
CA THR A 161 13.81 -28.56 -10.68
C THR A 161 15.21 -28.78 -10.12
N LEU A 162 15.52 -28.19 -8.95
CA LEU A 162 16.80 -28.35 -8.26
C LEU A 162 16.84 -29.62 -7.41
N ASP A 163 15.73 -29.98 -6.76
CA ASP A 163 15.61 -31.20 -5.95
C ASP A 163 15.38 -32.45 -6.82
N VAL A 164 16.42 -32.83 -7.57
CA VAL A 164 16.44 -34.05 -8.40
C VAL A 164 16.26 -35.31 -7.54
N THR A 165 16.64 -35.27 -6.27
CA THR A 165 16.57 -36.41 -5.36
C THR A 165 15.21 -36.61 -4.68
N GLY A 166 14.32 -35.62 -4.77
CA GLY A 166 13.01 -35.63 -4.12
C GLY A 166 13.09 -35.66 -2.58
N ARG A 167 14.18 -35.16 -2.00
CA ARG A 167 14.40 -35.16 -0.54
C ARG A 167 13.76 -33.97 0.15
N GLY A 168 13.37 -32.93 -0.60
CA GLY A 168 12.85 -31.68 -0.07
C GLY A 168 13.93 -30.73 0.48
N THR A 169 15.22 -31.07 0.30
CA THR A 169 16.37 -30.27 0.74
C THR A 169 17.43 -30.17 -0.36
N LEU A 170 18.21 -29.09 -0.33
CA LEU A 170 19.35 -28.87 -1.22
C LEU A 170 20.63 -28.78 -0.39
N SER A 171 21.64 -29.58 -0.74
CA SER A 171 22.97 -29.47 -0.15
C SER A 171 23.86 -28.52 -0.97
N GLU A 172 24.92 -28.00 -0.35
CA GLU A 172 25.85 -27.03 -0.99
C GLU A 172 26.42 -27.56 -2.31
N GLN A 173 26.78 -28.84 -2.33
CA GLN A 173 27.35 -29.51 -3.51
C GLN A 173 26.35 -29.53 -4.68
N VAL A 174 25.08 -29.80 -4.39
CA VAL A 174 24.01 -29.82 -5.39
C VAL A 174 23.77 -28.42 -5.92
N LEU A 175 23.69 -27.41 -5.04
CA LEU A 175 23.46 -26.02 -5.45
C LEU A 175 24.61 -25.51 -6.33
N ASN A 176 25.86 -25.75 -5.93
CA ASN A 176 27.05 -25.37 -6.72
C ASN A 176 27.10 -26.07 -8.08
N HIS A 177 26.78 -27.37 -8.14
CA HIS A 177 26.73 -28.11 -9.39
C HIS A 177 25.65 -27.57 -10.33
N MET A 178 24.47 -27.23 -9.80
CA MET A 178 23.36 -26.70 -10.59
C MET A 178 23.62 -25.28 -11.07
N LEU A 179 24.26 -24.44 -10.26
CA LEU A 179 24.65 -23.08 -10.66
C LEU A 179 25.77 -23.04 -11.71
N ALA A 180 26.51 -24.14 -11.88
CA ALA A 180 27.44 -24.31 -13.01
C ALA A 180 26.69 -24.46 -14.35
N ASN A 181 25.41 -24.82 -14.35
CA ASN A 181 24.60 -24.90 -15.55
C ASN A 181 24.16 -23.49 -16.00
N PRO A 182 24.56 -23.03 -17.20
CA PRO A 182 24.20 -21.69 -17.69
C PRO A 182 22.69 -21.44 -17.77
N LYS A 183 21.90 -22.49 -17.99
CA LYS A 183 20.42 -22.39 -18.04
C LYS A 183 19.82 -22.05 -16.68
N VAL A 184 20.33 -22.66 -15.61
CA VAL A 184 19.88 -22.42 -14.23
C VAL A 184 20.28 -21.00 -13.82
N LYS A 185 21.53 -20.59 -14.12
CA LYS A 185 22.01 -19.23 -13.85
C LYS A 185 21.19 -18.16 -14.58
N ALA A 186 20.87 -18.38 -15.86
CA ALA A 186 19.96 -17.50 -16.60
C ALA A 186 18.55 -17.46 -15.97
N TYR A 187 18.08 -18.56 -15.41
CA TYR A 187 16.79 -18.60 -14.73
C TYR A 187 16.78 -17.76 -13.44
N PHE A 188 17.83 -17.84 -12.60
CA PHE A 188 17.99 -16.96 -11.43
C PHE A 188 18.06 -15.47 -11.82
N GLN A 189 18.68 -15.15 -12.97
CA GLN A 189 18.67 -13.78 -13.50
C GLN A 189 17.26 -13.32 -13.89
N THR A 190 16.39 -14.20 -14.42
CA THR A 190 14.97 -13.83 -14.67
C THR A 190 14.19 -13.62 -13.37
N LEU A 191 14.67 -14.18 -12.25
CA LEU A 191 14.14 -13.94 -10.91
C LEU A 191 14.76 -12.71 -10.22
N GLU A 192 15.59 -11.93 -10.94
CA GLU A 192 16.30 -10.74 -10.44
C GLU A 192 17.32 -11.05 -9.33
N VAL A 193 17.90 -12.25 -9.34
CA VAL A 193 18.95 -12.67 -8.41
C VAL A 193 20.26 -12.81 -9.19
N ASP A 194 21.24 -11.96 -8.88
CA ASP A 194 22.58 -12.07 -9.48
C ASP A 194 23.43 -13.06 -8.68
N VAL A 195 23.48 -14.31 -9.16
CA VAL A 195 24.25 -15.38 -8.52
C VAL A 195 25.63 -15.47 -9.19
N GLN A 196 26.61 -14.81 -8.58
CA GLN A 196 28.01 -14.89 -9.01
C GLN A 196 28.69 -16.16 -8.46
N GLU A 197 28.42 -16.51 -7.21
CA GLU A 197 29.07 -17.61 -6.48
C GLU A 197 28.04 -18.43 -5.68
N GLY A 198 28.02 -19.76 -5.89
CA GLY A 198 27.01 -20.64 -5.31
C GLY A 198 27.23 -20.95 -3.82
N THR A 199 28.48 -21.03 -3.35
CA THR A 199 28.81 -21.18 -1.93
C THR A 199 28.35 -19.98 -1.12
N ALA A 200 28.56 -18.75 -1.64
CA ALA A 200 28.09 -17.54 -0.98
C ALA A 200 26.56 -17.49 -0.90
N LEU A 201 25.87 -17.90 -1.96
CA LEU A 201 24.41 -18.03 -1.94
C LEU A 201 23.96 -19.10 -0.94
N PHE A 202 24.60 -20.27 -0.92
CA PHE A 202 24.26 -21.35 0.01
C PHE A 202 24.31 -20.90 1.46
N HIS A 203 25.40 -20.27 1.88
CA HIS A 203 25.56 -19.74 3.24
C HIS A 203 24.56 -18.64 3.60
N LEU A 204 23.96 -17.98 2.60
CA LEU A 204 22.95 -16.96 2.82
C LEU A 204 21.54 -17.56 2.95
N LEU A 205 21.32 -18.75 2.37
CA LEU A 205 20.07 -19.49 2.45
C LEU A 205 20.02 -20.42 3.67
N ASP A 206 21.15 -21.07 3.98
CA ASP A 206 21.31 -22.04 5.07
C ASP A 206 21.18 -21.39 6.46
N ASN A 207 20.53 -22.11 7.39
CA ASN A 207 20.36 -21.71 8.78
C ASN A 207 21.53 -22.19 9.69
N GLY A 208 22.45 -22.98 9.13
CA GLY A 208 23.61 -23.58 9.80
C GLY A 208 23.50 -25.09 10.04
N ASP A 209 22.48 -25.77 9.51
CA ASP A 209 22.34 -27.23 9.54
C ASP A 209 22.97 -27.93 8.32
N GLY A 210 23.40 -27.16 7.32
CA GLY A 210 24.12 -27.65 6.14
C GLY A 210 23.21 -28.16 5.04
N GLU A 211 21.90 -27.93 5.13
CA GLU A 211 20.89 -28.23 4.12
C GLU A 211 19.95 -27.02 3.94
N VAL A 212 19.42 -26.82 2.73
CA VAL A 212 18.49 -25.73 2.45
C VAL A 212 17.12 -26.30 2.12
N THR A 213 16.14 -26.04 2.97
CA THR A 213 14.74 -26.40 2.74
C THR A 213 14.07 -25.46 1.73
N LEU A 214 12.90 -25.86 1.22
CA LEU A 214 12.09 -25.02 0.31
C LEU A 214 11.77 -23.65 0.92
N ASP A 215 11.38 -23.63 2.20
CA ASP A 215 10.99 -22.41 2.90
C ASP A 215 12.20 -21.46 3.06
N GLU A 216 13.37 -22.01 3.39
CA GLU A 216 14.63 -21.26 3.48
C GLU A 216 15.10 -20.72 2.14
N PHE A 217 14.96 -21.53 1.09
CA PHE A 217 15.24 -21.11 -0.27
C PHE A 217 14.36 -19.91 -0.66
N ILE A 218 13.04 -20.01 -0.45
CA ILE A 218 12.09 -18.94 -0.80
C ILE A 218 12.40 -17.68 0.02
N ASP A 219 12.52 -17.80 1.33
CA ASP A 219 12.75 -16.65 2.21
C ASP A 219 14.12 -16.00 1.98
N GLY A 220 15.15 -16.79 1.72
CA GLY A 220 16.49 -16.31 1.44
C GLY A 220 16.56 -15.59 0.09
N ILE A 221 15.95 -16.14 -0.97
CA ILE A 221 15.87 -15.47 -2.27
C ILE A 221 15.01 -14.20 -2.21
N MET A 222 13.91 -14.22 -1.46
CA MET A 222 13.08 -13.04 -1.23
C MET A 222 13.83 -11.93 -0.48
N ARG A 223 14.80 -12.27 0.37
CA ARG A 223 15.70 -11.30 1.04
C ARG A 223 16.80 -10.77 0.12
N CYS A 224 17.30 -11.59 -0.80
CA CYS A 224 18.30 -11.18 -1.80
C CYS A 224 17.75 -10.27 -2.88
N LYS A 225 16.43 -10.25 -3.06
CA LYS A 225 15.79 -9.60 -4.19
C LYS A 225 15.81 -8.08 -4.06
N GLY A 226 16.37 -7.44 -5.08
CA GLY A 226 16.32 -5.99 -5.26
C GLY A 226 17.39 -5.21 -4.47
N PRO A 227 17.42 -3.88 -4.62
CA PRO A 227 18.40 -3.06 -3.93
C PRO A 227 18.16 -3.04 -2.42
N ALA A 228 19.22 -3.05 -1.62
CA ALA A 228 19.14 -2.90 -0.18
C ALA A 228 18.34 -1.64 0.18
N ARG A 229 17.32 -1.79 1.02
CA ARG A 229 16.46 -0.68 1.44
C ARG A 229 17.16 0.12 2.54
N ALA A 230 16.78 1.38 2.70
CA ALA A 230 17.33 2.25 3.75
C ALA A 230 17.19 1.63 5.16
N ILE A 231 16.11 0.88 5.42
CA ILE A 231 15.91 0.17 6.68
C ILE A 231 16.95 -0.94 6.90
N ASP A 232 17.35 -1.65 5.85
CA ASP A 232 18.36 -2.70 5.91
C ASP A 232 19.73 -2.06 6.23
N THR A 233 20.00 -0.86 5.69
CA THR A 233 21.21 -0.08 5.99
C THR A 233 21.26 0.39 7.45
N VAL A 234 20.12 0.84 7.98
CA VAL A 234 20.01 1.25 9.39
C VAL A 234 20.15 0.05 10.33
N ALA A 235 19.59 -1.11 9.97
CA ALA A 235 19.78 -2.35 10.72
C ALA A 235 21.27 -2.76 10.77
N LEU A 236 21.95 -2.73 9.62
CA LEU A 236 23.40 -2.97 9.56
C LEU A 236 24.19 -1.98 10.41
N GLN A 237 23.85 -0.70 10.41
CA GLN A 237 24.52 0.29 11.28
C GLN A 237 24.33 -0.03 12.77
N SER A 238 23.14 -0.48 13.16
CA SER A 238 22.86 -0.93 14.53
C SER A 238 23.71 -2.17 14.88
N ASP A 239 23.79 -3.16 13.99
CA ASP A 239 24.56 -4.38 14.21
C ASP A 239 26.06 -4.10 14.29
N VAL A 240 26.59 -3.22 13.44
CA VAL A 240 27.97 -2.74 13.49
C VAL A 240 28.26 -2.05 14.82
N LYS A 241 27.34 -1.22 15.32
CA LYS A 241 27.49 -0.57 16.63
C LYS A 241 27.49 -1.59 17.78
N GLN A 242 26.66 -2.63 17.69
CA GLN A 242 26.66 -3.71 18.69
C GLN A 242 27.95 -4.53 18.65
N LEU A 243 28.47 -4.81 17.46
CA LEU A 243 29.78 -5.45 17.26
C LEU A 243 30.91 -4.61 17.86
N ASP A 244 30.94 -3.31 17.59
CA ASP A 244 31.94 -2.38 18.14
C ASP A 244 31.93 -2.38 19.69
N ASN A 245 30.74 -2.38 20.29
CA ASN A 245 30.59 -2.50 21.74
C ASN A 245 31.13 -3.84 22.29
N LYS A 246 30.84 -4.96 21.61
CA LYS A 246 31.34 -6.29 21.99
C LYS A 246 32.87 -6.37 21.86
N VAL A 247 33.43 -5.86 20.77
CA VAL A 247 34.88 -5.80 20.53
C VAL A 247 35.56 -4.93 21.59
N THR A 248 35.01 -3.76 21.90
CA THR A 248 35.53 -2.87 22.96
C THR A 248 35.54 -3.56 24.32
N LYS A 249 34.48 -4.32 24.63
CA LYS A 249 34.40 -5.11 25.87
C LYS A 249 35.46 -6.22 25.93
N LEU A 250 35.67 -6.94 24.83
CA LEU A 250 36.74 -7.95 24.73
C LEU A 250 38.13 -7.33 24.87
N ILE A 251 38.40 -6.19 24.22
CA ILE A 251 39.67 -5.46 24.35
C ILE A 251 39.93 -5.08 25.81
N ARG A 252 38.89 -4.60 26.53
CA ARG A 252 39.00 -4.27 27.95
C ARG A 252 39.33 -5.52 28.80
N GLN A 253 38.61 -6.62 28.60
CA GLN A 253 38.87 -7.88 29.31
C GLN A 253 40.28 -8.43 29.04
N MET A 254 40.79 -8.30 27.81
CA MET A 254 42.17 -8.69 27.47
C MET A 254 43.23 -7.80 28.12
N LYS A 255 42.99 -6.48 28.23
CA LYS A 255 43.90 -5.57 28.95
C LYS A 255 43.94 -5.90 30.45
N ASP A 256 42.78 -6.13 31.04
CA ASP A 256 42.66 -6.45 32.46
C ASP A 256 43.34 -7.78 32.80
N SER A 257 43.21 -8.80 31.94
CA SER A 257 43.88 -10.10 32.13
C SER A 257 45.40 -10.04 31.89
N LYS A 258 45.92 -9.19 31.00
CA LYS A 258 47.37 -8.93 30.89
C LYS A 258 47.93 -8.20 32.12
N LEU A 259 47.17 -7.26 32.69
CA LEU A 259 47.55 -6.55 33.92
C LEU A 259 47.60 -7.50 35.14
N ILE A 260 46.68 -8.46 35.23
CA ILE A 260 46.67 -9.48 36.27
C ILE A 260 47.90 -10.41 36.14
N ARG A 261 48.26 -10.82 34.92
CA ARG A 261 49.47 -11.64 34.68
C ARG A 261 50.78 -10.91 35.01
N SER A 262 50.89 -9.61 34.70
CA SER A 262 52.12 -8.85 35.00
C SER A 262 52.30 -8.62 36.51
N LYS A 263 51.21 -8.34 37.24
CA LYS A 263 51.23 -8.24 38.71
C LYS A 263 51.60 -9.57 39.38
N SER A 264 51.05 -10.68 38.89
CA SER A 264 51.37 -12.04 39.39
C SER A 264 52.85 -12.42 39.17
N GLN A 265 53.45 -12.08 38.02
CA GLN A 265 54.89 -12.31 37.78
C GLN A 265 55.79 -11.40 38.63
N ALA A 266 55.39 -10.15 38.87
CA ALA A 266 56.14 -9.22 39.72
C ALA A 266 56.14 -9.65 41.21
N GLU A 267 55.01 -10.16 41.71
CA GLU A 267 54.90 -10.71 43.07
C GLU A 267 55.67 -12.02 43.24
N GLY A 268 55.63 -12.92 42.24
CA GLY A 268 56.43 -14.14 42.24
C GLY A 268 57.95 -13.91 42.25
N SER A 269 58.42 -12.84 41.57
CA SER A 269 59.83 -12.44 41.57
C SER A 269 60.27 -11.84 42.91
N LYS A 270 59.43 -11.01 43.54
CA LYS A 270 59.67 -10.47 44.90
C LYS A 270 59.71 -11.56 45.96
N ASN A 271 58.83 -12.55 45.90
CA ASN A 271 58.84 -13.68 46.83
C ASN A 271 60.09 -14.56 46.66
N ARG A 272 60.58 -14.78 45.44
CA ARG A 272 61.86 -15.48 45.20
C ARG A 272 63.08 -14.69 45.70
N ALA A 273 63.06 -13.36 45.63
CA ALA A 273 64.12 -12.51 46.17
C ALA A 273 64.13 -12.55 47.72
N ASN A 274 62.97 -12.47 48.36
CA ASN A 274 62.84 -12.58 49.82
C ASN A 274 63.25 -13.97 50.35
N LEU A 275 63.02 -15.05 49.59
CA LEU A 275 63.45 -16.40 49.98
C LEU A 275 64.98 -16.58 49.98
N LYS A 276 65.72 -15.77 49.20
CA LYS A 276 67.21 -15.80 49.21
C LYS A 276 67.83 -15.02 50.38
N VAL A 277 67.08 -14.10 51.00
CA VAL A 277 67.54 -13.29 52.14
C VAL A 277 67.46 -14.07 53.47
N PHE A 278 66.70 -15.17 53.51
CA PHE A 278 66.52 -16.00 54.71
C PHE A 278 67.50 -17.17 54.83
N ARG A 279 68.79 -16.95 54.48
CA ARG A 279 69.88 -17.90 54.78
C ARG A 279 70.60 -17.41 56.04
N ILE A 280 70.39 -18.10 57.15
CA ILE A 280 70.94 -17.79 58.48
C ILE A 280 72.42 -18.22 58.52
N ASP A 281 73.32 -17.29 58.84
CA ASP A 281 74.72 -17.58 59.21
C ASP A 281 74.84 -17.88 60.72
N PRO A 282 75.58 -18.92 61.15
CA PRO A 282 75.49 -19.44 62.51
C PRO A 282 76.67 -19.03 63.40
N GLN A 283 76.72 -17.81 63.96
CA GLN A 283 77.56 -17.50 65.13
C GLN A 283 77.04 -16.29 65.95
N SER A 284 76.48 -16.52 67.14
CA SER A 284 76.40 -15.50 68.20
C SER A 284 76.48 -16.17 69.58
N GLU A 285 77.69 -16.29 70.13
CA GLU A 285 77.94 -16.67 71.54
C GLU A 285 77.59 -15.51 72.49
N VAL A 286 76.83 -15.80 73.54
CA VAL A 286 76.46 -14.87 74.62
C VAL A 286 77.43 -15.05 75.80
N LYS A 287 78.11 -13.96 76.20
CA LYS A 287 79.03 -13.91 77.36
C LYS A 287 78.27 -13.82 78.69
N PHE A 288 78.68 -14.64 79.66
CA PHE A 288 78.25 -14.60 81.07
C PHE A 288 78.98 -13.51 81.89
N ALA A 289 78.29 -12.91 82.86
CA ALA A 289 78.86 -12.09 83.94
C ALA A 289 78.34 -12.58 85.31
N PRO A 290 79.13 -12.48 86.40
CA PRO A 290 78.92 -13.27 87.61
C PRO A 290 78.09 -12.59 88.71
N ALA A 291 77.69 -13.43 89.66
CA ALA A 291 76.82 -13.17 90.81
C ALA A 291 77.35 -12.15 91.83
N ALA A 292 76.43 -11.42 92.45
CA ALA A 292 76.60 -10.83 93.77
C ALA A 292 75.37 -11.10 94.64
N ASN A 293 75.68 -11.55 95.84
CA ASN A 293 74.88 -12.03 96.95
C ASN A 293 74.20 -10.86 97.69
N ASN A 294 73.03 -11.08 98.31
CA ASN A 294 72.81 -10.74 99.73
C ASN A 294 71.39 -11.09 100.21
N SER A 295 71.38 -11.92 101.26
CA SER A 295 70.53 -11.89 102.48
C SER A 295 69.02 -11.81 102.35
#